data_AF-A0A8H4XT98-F1
#
_entry.id   AF-A0A8H4XT98-F1
#
_cell.length_a   1.000
_cell.length_b   1.000
_cell.length_c   1.000
_cell.angle_alpha   90.00
_cell.angle_beta   90.00
_cell.angle_gamma   90.00
#
_symmetry.space_group_name_H-M   'P 1'
#
loop_
_entity.id
_entity.type
_entity.pdbx_description
1 polymer ?
#
loop_
_entity_poly.entity_id
_entity_poly.type
_entity_poly.pdbx_seq_one_letter_code
_entity_poly.pdbx_strand_id
1 'polypeptide(L)'
;MKTRVGDFIHPGLWHTHDDLERIRNGVLNDEEPWKSAYAKFSANSYSQANYTMKGPYSVLCRGPCSNYTSFSQDVRAAYQNSLMWYITKDQGHWDRATTILDAWGSNLTNIIGTDTSLLVGLEGDLFANAGEIMRWEGNWTEKGAAAIGTSGFSNQLYWLFARQSIIIGQANYGMVSIKALLSFGVYLDDVQMYNYALYAWQNDLCAGIYGNLDPTTGQSAETGRDQQHTQGGLGWTAEAARVAQSQGTDLYSFDNNM
;
A
#
# COMPACT_ATOMS: atom_id res chain seq x y z
N MET A 1 -19.96 -2.42 -1.55
CA MET A 1 -19.89 -1.48 -0.41
C MET A 1 -19.86 -2.28 0.88
N LYS A 2 -18.99 -1.92 1.83
CA LYS A 2 -18.95 -2.50 3.18
C LYS A 2 -20.01 -1.85 4.07
N THR A 3 -20.54 -2.55 5.06
CA THR A 3 -21.58 -2.00 5.96
C THR A 3 -21.18 -1.99 7.43
N ARG A 4 -20.22 -2.82 7.81
CA ARG A 4 -19.71 -2.95 9.18
C ARG A 4 -18.25 -3.45 9.17
N VAL A 5 -17.57 -3.27 10.30
CA VAL A 5 -16.17 -3.69 10.52
C VAL A 5 -15.94 -5.16 10.16
N GLY A 6 -16.80 -6.07 10.61
CA GLY A 6 -16.64 -7.51 10.34
C GLY A 6 -16.84 -7.96 8.89
N ASP A 7 -17.07 -7.03 7.95
CA ASP A 7 -17.18 -7.34 6.52
C ASP A 7 -15.80 -7.30 5.81
N PHE A 8 -14.74 -6.76 6.43
CA PHE A 8 -13.40 -6.72 5.84
C PHE A 8 -12.74 -8.10 5.84
N ILE A 9 -12.00 -8.38 4.76
CA ILE A 9 -11.25 -9.63 4.58
C ILE A 9 -9.78 -9.32 4.80
N HIS A 10 -9.11 -10.15 5.60
CA HIS A 10 -7.71 -9.97 5.95
C HIS A 10 -6.90 -11.28 5.89
N PRO A 11 -5.61 -11.23 5.46
CA PRO A 11 -5.03 -10.10 4.75
C PRO A 11 -5.79 -9.86 3.43
N GLY A 12 -6.02 -8.59 3.08
CA GLY A 12 -6.89 -8.27 1.95
C GLY A 12 -6.57 -6.95 1.25
N LEU A 13 -5.29 -6.59 1.27
CA LEU A 13 -4.73 -5.50 0.46
C LEU A 13 -4.26 -6.05 -0.89
N TRP A 14 -2.98 -5.91 -1.24
CA TRP A 14 -2.46 -6.47 -2.48
C TRP A 14 -2.38 -8.00 -2.45
N HIS A 15 -2.24 -8.57 -1.26
CA HIS A 15 -2.13 -10.02 -1.05
C HIS A 15 -3.24 -10.53 -0.15
N THR A 16 -3.88 -11.60 -0.60
CA THR A 16 -4.69 -12.48 0.25
C THR A 16 -3.81 -13.59 0.84
N HIS A 17 -4.33 -14.33 1.82
CA HIS A 17 -3.67 -15.52 2.35
C HIS A 17 -3.30 -16.49 1.23
N ASP A 18 -4.24 -16.77 0.31
CA ASP A 18 -4.03 -17.68 -0.82
C ASP A 18 -2.94 -17.20 -1.79
N ASP A 19 -2.78 -15.89 -1.98
CA ASP A 19 -1.69 -15.35 -2.80
C ASP A 19 -0.33 -15.57 -2.13
N LEU A 20 -0.26 -15.33 -0.82
CA LEU A 20 0.96 -15.52 -0.05
C LEU A 20 1.35 -17.01 -0.01
N GLU A 21 0.39 -17.90 0.21
CA GLU A 21 0.60 -19.36 0.14
C GLU A 21 1.00 -19.82 -1.25
N ARG A 22 0.39 -19.27 -2.31
CA ARG A 22 0.80 -19.59 -3.69
C ARG A 22 2.25 -19.18 -3.95
N ILE A 23 2.68 -18.01 -3.47
CA ILE A 23 4.08 -17.58 -3.56
C ILE A 23 4.99 -18.53 -2.78
N ARG A 24 4.65 -18.81 -1.51
CA ARG A 24 5.43 -19.66 -0.62
C ARG A 24 5.60 -21.07 -1.20
N ASN A 25 4.51 -21.71 -1.62
CA ASN A 25 4.52 -23.06 -2.15
C ASN A 25 5.29 -23.15 -3.47
N GLY A 26 5.13 -22.17 -4.37
CA GLY A 26 5.93 -22.10 -5.60
C GLY A 26 7.43 -22.01 -5.32
N VAL A 27 7.85 -21.26 -4.30
CA VAL A 27 9.26 -21.18 -3.89
C VAL A 27 9.75 -22.49 -3.26
N LEU A 28 9.00 -23.06 -2.31
CA LEU A 28 9.39 -24.28 -1.61
C LEU A 28 9.45 -25.52 -2.51
N ASN A 29 8.66 -25.53 -3.58
CA ASN A 29 8.62 -26.61 -4.56
C ASN A 29 9.54 -26.38 -5.77
N ASP A 30 10.38 -25.33 -5.76
CA ASP A 30 11.27 -25.00 -6.87
C ASP A 30 10.53 -24.76 -8.22
N GLU A 31 9.29 -24.28 -8.18
CA GLU A 31 8.45 -24.05 -9.35
C GLU A 31 8.76 -22.71 -10.02
N GLU A 32 8.78 -22.69 -11.37
CA GLU A 32 8.86 -21.44 -12.12
C GLU A 32 7.45 -20.82 -12.31
N PRO A 33 7.31 -19.49 -12.24
CA PRO A 33 8.38 -18.49 -12.17
C PRO A 33 8.86 -18.13 -10.75
N TRP A 34 8.29 -18.73 -9.70
CA TRP A 34 8.58 -18.35 -8.31
C TRP A 34 10.03 -18.57 -7.91
N LYS A 35 10.64 -19.68 -8.33
CA LYS A 35 12.04 -20.00 -8.06
C LYS A 35 12.99 -18.91 -8.56
N SER A 36 12.93 -18.57 -9.85
CA SER A 36 13.83 -17.57 -10.43
C SER A 36 13.54 -16.15 -9.93
N ALA A 37 12.27 -15.83 -9.64
CA ALA A 37 11.89 -14.57 -9.04
C ALA A 37 12.41 -14.46 -7.59
N TYR A 38 12.24 -15.51 -6.78
CA TYR A 38 12.70 -15.55 -5.40
C TYR A 38 14.21 -15.43 -5.30
N ALA A 39 14.97 -16.12 -6.17
CA ALA A 39 16.43 -16.01 -6.18
C ALA A 39 16.93 -14.56 -6.37
N LYS A 40 16.23 -13.75 -7.18
CA LYS A 40 16.52 -12.32 -7.37
C LYS A 40 16.02 -11.48 -6.19
N PHE A 41 14.83 -11.80 -5.70
CA PHE A 41 14.19 -11.12 -4.58
C PHE A 41 15.03 -11.26 -3.30
N SER A 42 15.39 -12.49 -2.92
CA SER A 42 16.16 -12.80 -1.72
C SER A 42 17.58 -12.25 -1.74
N ALA A 43 18.12 -11.88 -2.90
CA ALA A 43 19.43 -11.25 -3.05
C ALA A 43 19.37 -9.70 -2.95
N ASN A 44 18.16 -9.11 -2.97
CA ASN A 44 18.00 -7.68 -2.87
C ASN A 44 18.42 -7.18 -1.48
N SER A 45 19.10 -6.03 -1.40
CA SER A 45 19.55 -5.46 -0.13
C SER A 45 18.40 -5.09 0.83
N TYR A 46 17.22 -4.76 0.31
CA TYR A 46 16.03 -4.51 1.12
C TYR A 46 15.37 -5.80 1.63
N SER A 47 15.66 -6.95 1.02
CA SER A 47 15.15 -8.27 1.44
C SER A 47 16.02 -8.93 2.52
N GLN A 48 17.11 -8.31 2.98
CA GLN A 48 17.97 -8.91 3.99
C GLN A 48 17.47 -8.63 5.41
N ALA A 49 17.45 -9.66 6.27
CA ALA A 49 17.11 -9.50 7.69
C ALA A 49 18.05 -8.52 8.43
N ASN A 50 19.30 -8.43 7.98
CA ASN A 50 20.31 -7.50 8.52
C ASN A 50 20.24 -6.08 7.92
N TYR A 51 19.19 -5.73 7.17
CA TYR A 51 19.00 -4.39 6.61
C TYR A 51 19.12 -3.30 7.68
N THR A 52 19.98 -2.30 7.47
CA THR A 52 20.12 -1.16 8.37
C THR A 52 19.21 -0.02 7.95
N MET A 53 18.27 0.33 8.84
CA MET A 53 17.32 1.43 8.68
C MET A 53 17.99 2.78 8.37
N LYS A 54 17.26 3.65 7.68
CA LYS A 54 17.71 4.96 7.22
C LYS A 54 17.05 6.13 7.95
N GLY A 55 15.95 5.88 8.65
CA GLY A 55 15.36 6.82 9.61
C GLY A 55 15.19 6.19 11.00
N PRO A 56 14.09 6.47 11.73
CA PRO A 56 12.97 7.31 11.36
C PRO A 56 13.26 8.81 11.56
N TYR A 57 12.82 9.65 10.62
CA TYR A 57 12.75 11.09 10.83
C TYR A 57 11.38 11.47 11.39
N SER A 58 11.32 12.50 12.25
CA SER A 58 10.06 12.97 12.81
C SER A 58 9.20 13.76 11.82
N VAL A 59 9.83 14.37 10.82
CA VAL A 59 9.16 15.11 9.73
C VAL A 59 9.76 14.72 8.38
N LEU A 60 8.91 14.30 7.46
CA LEU A 60 9.27 14.09 6.06
C LEU A 60 8.88 15.30 5.21
N CYS A 61 9.63 15.55 4.15
CA CYS A 61 9.31 16.53 3.12
C CYS A 61 9.44 15.93 1.72
N ARG A 62 8.48 16.28 0.85
CA ARG A 62 8.53 16.04 -0.60
C ARG A 62 8.01 17.26 -1.37
N GLY A 63 8.67 17.56 -2.49
CA GLY A 63 8.42 18.75 -3.32
C GLY A 63 9.67 19.64 -3.35
N PRO A 64 9.57 20.95 -3.00
CA PRO A 64 10.73 21.84 -2.97
C PRO A 64 11.83 21.42 -1.98
N CYS A 65 11.46 20.75 -0.87
CA CYS A 65 12.40 20.01 -0.03
C CYS A 65 12.23 18.49 -0.21
N SER A 66 13.29 17.73 0.06
CA SER A 66 13.31 16.29 -0.13
C SER A 66 14.21 15.59 0.89
N ASN A 67 13.60 14.86 1.83
CA ASN A 67 14.32 13.96 2.76
C ASN A 67 13.65 12.57 2.87
N TYR A 68 12.61 12.31 2.06
CA TYR A 68 11.75 11.14 2.15
C TYR A 68 12.39 9.84 1.64
N THR A 69 13.55 9.90 0.98
CA THR A 69 14.26 8.71 0.48
C THR A 69 14.54 7.70 1.59
N SER A 70 14.83 8.17 2.81
CA SER A 70 15.00 7.31 3.98
C SER A 70 13.74 6.48 4.27
N PHE A 71 12.57 7.12 4.22
CA PHE A 71 11.28 6.47 4.38
C PHE A 71 11.00 5.49 3.24
N SER A 72 11.16 5.89 1.98
CA SER A 72 10.98 4.98 0.82
C SER A 72 11.84 3.72 0.92
N GLN A 73 13.10 3.85 1.35
CA GLN A 73 14.01 2.73 1.50
C GLN A 73 13.59 1.79 2.65
N ASP A 74 13.23 2.36 3.79
CA ASP A 74 12.80 1.59 4.96
C ASP A 74 11.45 0.90 4.72
N VAL A 75 10.47 1.58 4.11
CA VAL A 75 9.17 0.99 3.74
C VAL A 75 9.36 -0.18 2.77
N ARG A 76 10.20 -0.02 1.75
CA ARG A 76 10.52 -1.12 0.83
C ARG A 76 11.17 -2.29 1.56
N ALA A 77 12.06 -2.04 2.52
CA ALA A 77 12.63 -3.08 3.36
C ALA A 77 11.58 -3.75 4.26
N ALA A 78 10.65 -3.00 4.85
CA ALA A 78 9.57 -3.57 5.66
C ALA A 78 8.70 -4.52 4.83
N TYR A 79 8.23 -4.07 3.66
CA TYR A 79 7.43 -4.89 2.77
C TYR A 79 8.19 -6.13 2.28
N GLN A 80 9.43 -5.96 1.82
CA GLN A 80 10.21 -7.10 1.35
C GLN A 80 10.52 -8.11 2.47
N ASN A 81 10.87 -7.64 3.68
CA ASN A 81 11.06 -8.52 4.82
C ASN A 81 9.76 -9.19 5.28
N SER A 82 8.59 -8.55 5.15
CA SER A 82 7.31 -9.21 5.44
C SER A 82 7.03 -10.39 4.51
N LEU A 83 7.33 -10.25 3.21
CA LEU A 83 7.24 -11.35 2.24
C LEU A 83 8.32 -12.42 2.46
N MET A 84 9.58 -12.02 2.72
CA MET A 84 10.65 -12.96 3.05
C MET A 84 10.28 -13.78 4.28
N TRP A 85 9.81 -13.14 5.36
CA TRP A 85 9.31 -13.83 6.54
C TRP A 85 8.16 -14.77 6.16
N TYR A 86 7.18 -14.35 5.36
CA TYR A 86 6.09 -15.24 5.00
C TYR A 86 6.57 -16.49 4.24
N ILE A 87 7.53 -16.33 3.32
CA ILE A 87 8.08 -17.39 2.46
C ILE A 87 9.01 -18.33 3.23
N THR A 88 9.82 -17.83 4.15
CA THR A 88 10.83 -18.65 4.86
C THR A 88 10.43 -19.04 6.27
N LYS A 89 9.52 -18.27 6.89
CA LYS A 89 9.24 -18.22 8.34
C LYS A 89 10.47 -17.93 9.21
N ASP A 90 11.52 -17.34 8.64
CA ASP A 90 12.72 -16.94 9.39
C ASP A 90 12.41 -15.72 10.27
N GLN A 91 12.64 -15.87 11.57
CA GLN A 91 12.38 -14.84 12.59
C GLN A 91 13.14 -13.53 12.33
N GLY A 92 14.34 -13.57 11.75
CA GLY A 92 15.12 -12.37 11.46
C GLY A 92 14.41 -11.42 10.49
N HIS A 93 13.65 -11.95 9.54
CA HIS A 93 12.82 -11.13 8.64
C HIS A 93 11.58 -10.57 9.35
N TRP A 94 10.97 -11.34 10.26
CA TRP A 94 9.88 -10.86 11.11
C TRP A 94 10.35 -9.67 11.94
N ASP A 95 11.47 -9.84 12.66
CA ASP A 95 12.06 -8.82 13.53
C ASP A 95 12.37 -7.55 12.76
N ARG A 96 12.93 -7.69 11.55
CA ARG A 96 13.26 -6.56 10.69
C ARG A 96 12.01 -5.81 10.22
N ALA A 97 10.99 -6.52 9.73
CA ALA A 97 9.76 -5.89 9.24
C ALA A 97 9.03 -5.14 10.36
N THR A 98 8.84 -5.78 11.51
CA THR A 98 8.11 -5.18 12.65
C THR A 98 8.90 -4.05 13.31
N THR A 99 10.24 -4.14 13.38
CA THR A 99 11.08 -3.02 13.85
C THR A 99 10.88 -1.77 13.00
N ILE A 100 10.83 -1.90 11.68
CA ILE A 100 10.62 -0.77 10.78
C ILE A 100 9.20 -0.20 10.95
N LEU A 101 8.20 -1.08 10.98
CA LEU A 101 6.79 -0.72 11.19
C LEU A 101 6.60 0.08 12.48
N ASP A 102 7.12 -0.42 13.60
CA ASP A 102 6.99 0.23 14.91
C ASP A 102 7.80 1.54 15.00
N ALA A 103 9.01 1.57 14.43
CA ALA A 103 9.88 2.73 14.48
C ALA A 103 9.29 3.92 13.70
N TRP A 104 8.85 3.72 12.46
CA TRP A 104 8.20 4.80 11.70
C TRP A 104 6.79 5.08 12.23
N GLY A 105 6.03 4.03 12.59
CA GLY A 105 4.68 4.10 13.18
C GLY A 105 4.57 5.04 14.38
N SER A 106 5.63 5.12 15.18
CA SER A 106 5.65 5.92 16.42
C SER A 106 6.44 7.24 16.32
N ASN A 107 7.38 7.38 15.38
CA ASN A 107 8.26 8.55 15.33
C ASN A 107 7.89 9.57 14.25
N LEU A 108 7.28 9.16 13.14
CA LEU A 108 6.92 10.10 12.07
C LEU A 108 5.61 10.81 12.42
N THR A 109 5.73 12.12 12.66
CA THR A 109 4.66 12.98 13.19
C THR A 109 4.09 13.94 12.16
N ASN A 110 4.83 14.25 11.09
CA ASN A 110 4.37 15.16 10.05
C ASN A 110 4.99 14.88 8.68
N ILE A 111 4.27 15.24 7.63
CA ILE A 111 4.73 15.22 6.24
C ILE A 111 4.40 16.58 5.63
N ILE A 112 5.41 17.28 5.13
CA ILE A 112 5.32 18.65 4.61
C ILE A 112 5.77 18.74 3.15
N GLY A 113 5.53 19.91 2.55
CA GLY A 113 5.84 20.19 1.16
C GLY A 113 4.59 20.17 0.29
N THR A 114 4.79 20.24 -1.02
CA THR A 114 3.67 20.27 -1.99
C THR A 114 3.30 18.86 -2.45
N ASP A 115 4.19 17.88 -2.26
CA ASP A 115 4.04 16.53 -2.79
C ASP A 115 3.75 15.45 -1.74
N THR A 116 3.04 15.83 -0.68
CA THR A 116 2.81 14.98 0.49
C THR A 116 1.88 13.81 0.20
N SER A 117 0.78 14.04 -0.52
CA SER A 117 -0.17 12.97 -0.83
C SER A 117 0.37 11.97 -1.84
N LEU A 118 1.25 12.39 -2.77
CA LEU A 118 1.98 11.45 -3.62
C LEU A 118 2.95 10.58 -2.82
N LEU A 119 3.66 11.14 -1.83
CA LEU A 119 4.52 10.34 -0.94
C LEU A 119 3.69 9.28 -0.20
N VAL A 120 2.57 9.68 0.38
CA VAL A 120 1.69 8.79 1.14
C VAL A 120 1.03 7.76 0.22
N GLY A 121 0.58 8.17 -0.97
CA GLY A 121 -0.06 7.30 -1.93
C GLY A 121 0.85 6.18 -2.43
N LEU A 122 2.15 6.45 -2.54
CA LEU A 122 3.16 5.47 -2.96
C LEU A 122 3.67 4.66 -1.78
N GLU A 123 4.32 5.33 -0.84
CA GLU A 123 5.07 4.68 0.23
C GLU A 123 4.16 4.33 1.40
N GLY A 124 3.16 5.16 1.71
CA GLY A 124 2.19 4.84 2.76
C GLY A 124 1.37 3.59 2.42
N ASP A 125 0.94 3.46 1.16
CA ASP A 125 0.24 2.27 0.66
C ASP A 125 1.10 1.00 0.73
N LEU A 126 2.37 1.08 0.30
CA LEU A 126 3.31 -0.02 0.42
C LEU A 126 3.58 -0.38 1.89
N PHE A 127 3.61 0.62 2.77
CA PHE A 127 3.82 0.43 4.20
C PHE A 127 2.61 -0.24 4.87
N ALA A 128 1.39 0.12 4.48
CA ALA A 128 0.16 -0.56 4.90
C ALA A 128 0.16 -2.04 4.47
N ASN A 129 0.64 -2.36 3.27
CA ASN A 129 0.81 -3.75 2.83
C ASN A 129 1.79 -4.55 3.70
N ALA A 130 2.91 -3.96 4.11
CA ALA A 130 3.82 -4.61 5.07
C ALA A 130 3.12 -4.85 6.42
N GLY A 131 2.42 -3.83 6.93
CA GLY A 131 1.69 -3.92 8.19
C GLY A 131 0.57 -4.95 8.17
N GLU A 132 -0.14 -5.07 7.04
CA GLU A 132 -1.25 -6.02 6.85
C GLU A 132 -0.78 -7.46 6.95
N ILE A 133 0.27 -7.80 6.18
CA ILE A 133 0.89 -9.14 6.22
C ILE A 133 1.35 -9.44 7.65
N MET A 134 2.07 -8.51 8.27
CA MET A 134 2.63 -8.76 9.60
C MET A 134 1.55 -8.89 10.67
N ARG A 135 0.47 -8.11 10.61
CA ARG A 135 -0.63 -8.17 11.57
C ARG A 135 -1.35 -9.51 11.50
N TRP A 136 -1.76 -9.92 10.30
CA TRP A 136 -2.70 -11.02 10.14
C TRP A 136 -2.03 -12.38 9.98
N GLU A 137 -0.88 -12.44 9.34
CA GLU A 137 -0.13 -13.69 9.18
C GLU A 137 0.93 -13.83 10.27
N GLY A 138 1.58 -12.71 10.62
CA GLY A 138 2.70 -12.69 11.57
C GLY A 138 2.32 -12.45 13.02
N ASN A 139 1.03 -12.27 13.34
CA ASN A 139 0.53 -11.95 14.67
C ASN A 139 1.25 -10.74 15.32
N TRP A 140 1.73 -9.81 14.50
CA TRP A 140 2.33 -8.59 14.99
C TRP A 140 1.25 -7.67 15.56
N THR A 141 1.48 -7.20 16.78
CA THR A 141 0.72 -6.12 17.39
C THR A 141 1.58 -4.88 17.39
N GLU A 142 1.08 -3.81 16.79
CA GLU A 142 1.79 -2.53 16.69
C GLU A 142 2.19 -1.98 18.07
N LYS A 143 3.36 -1.37 18.14
CA LYS A 143 3.81 -0.67 19.34
C LYS A 143 2.88 0.51 19.64
N GLY A 144 2.36 0.54 20.87
CA GLY A 144 1.40 1.57 21.30
C GLY A 144 -0.04 1.25 20.97
N ALA A 145 -0.35 0.02 20.52
CA ALA A 145 -1.71 -0.48 20.40
C ALA A 145 -2.44 -0.37 21.75
N ALA A 146 -3.64 0.19 21.71
CA ALA A 146 -4.55 0.27 22.83
C ALA A 146 -6.00 0.22 22.32
N ALA A 147 -6.92 -0.23 23.17
CA ALA A 147 -8.34 -0.27 22.82
C ALA A 147 -8.93 1.13 22.53
N ILE A 148 -8.36 2.18 23.13
CA ILE A 148 -8.75 3.58 22.94
C ILE A 148 -7.46 4.42 22.83
N GLY A 149 -7.41 5.30 21.84
CA GLY A 149 -6.30 6.25 21.69
C GLY A 149 -4.96 5.59 21.32
N THR A 150 -4.98 4.54 20.48
CA THR A 150 -3.75 3.94 19.93
C THR A 150 -2.84 5.04 19.38
N SER A 151 -1.53 4.92 19.60
CA SER A 151 -0.52 5.86 19.09
C SER A 151 0.45 5.18 18.13
N GLY A 152 0.15 3.93 17.74
CA GLY A 152 0.98 3.11 16.88
C GLY A 152 0.73 3.35 15.40
N PHE A 153 1.12 2.37 14.60
CA PHE A 153 1.06 2.40 13.15
C PHE A 153 -0.35 2.73 12.60
N SER A 154 -1.42 2.20 13.20
CA SER A 154 -2.81 2.47 12.82
C SER A 154 -3.19 3.94 13.02
N ASN A 155 -2.73 4.54 14.12
CA ASN A 155 -2.95 5.96 14.39
C ASN A 155 -2.24 6.83 13.35
N GLN A 156 -1.02 6.44 12.96
CA GLN A 156 -0.29 7.11 11.89
C GLN A 156 -1.00 6.99 10.54
N LEU A 157 -1.46 5.79 10.16
CA LEU A 157 -2.21 5.59 8.92
C LEU A 157 -3.47 6.47 8.88
N TYR A 158 -4.23 6.53 9.98
CA TYR A 158 -5.44 7.34 10.02
C TYR A 158 -5.16 8.85 10.05
N TRP A 159 -4.41 9.34 11.05
CA TRP A 159 -4.31 10.77 11.30
C TRP A 159 -3.27 11.50 10.45
N LEU A 160 -2.26 10.79 9.95
CA LEU A 160 -1.22 11.39 9.13
C LEU A 160 -1.38 11.01 7.65
N PHE A 161 -1.63 9.74 7.32
CA PHE A 161 -1.61 9.31 5.92
C PHE A 161 -2.97 9.54 5.23
N ALA A 162 -4.07 9.03 5.78
CA ALA A 162 -5.38 9.19 5.16
C ALA A 162 -5.78 10.67 4.98
N ARG A 163 -5.38 11.55 5.91
CA ARG A 163 -5.58 13.01 5.79
C ARG A 163 -4.86 13.65 4.60
N GLN A 164 -3.73 13.10 4.18
CA GLN A 164 -3.00 13.59 3.00
C GLN A 164 -3.70 13.08 1.72
N SER A 165 -4.24 11.87 1.73
CA SER A 165 -4.87 11.26 0.56
C SER A 165 -6.35 11.64 0.35
N ILE A 166 -7.05 12.12 1.39
CA ILE A 166 -8.48 12.50 1.29
C ILE A 166 -8.72 13.72 0.38
N ILE A 167 -7.70 14.56 0.20
CA ILE A 167 -7.73 15.63 -0.79
C ILE A 167 -7.26 15.05 -2.12
N ILE A 168 -8.21 14.44 -2.84
CA ILE A 168 -7.93 13.76 -4.11
C ILE A 168 -7.42 14.79 -5.13
N GLY A 169 -6.19 14.56 -5.60
CA GLY A 169 -5.55 15.39 -6.63
C GLY A 169 -6.06 15.10 -8.03
N GLN A 170 -5.40 15.70 -9.04
CA GLN A 170 -5.76 15.49 -10.44
C GLN A 170 -5.01 14.31 -11.05
N ALA A 171 -5.72 13.61 -11.93
CA ALA A 171 -5.26 12.53 -12.76
C ALA A 171 -4.46 11.49 -11.98
N ASN A 172 -3.24 11.13 -12.41
CA ASN A 172 -2.49 10.06 -11.75
C ASN A 172 -2.25 10.33 -10.25
N TYR A 173 -2.12 11.61 -9.88
CA TYR A 173 -1.93 12.06 -8.52
C TYR A 173 -3.14 11.79 -7.61
N GLY A 174 -4.35 11.91 -8.16
CA GLY A 174 -5.55 11.50 -7.44
C GLY A 174 -5.74 9.98 -7.43
N MET A 175 -5.39 9.29 -8.53
CA MET A 175 -5.50 7.82 -8.62
C MET A 175 -4.66 7.11 -7.56
N VAL A 176 -3.43 7.57 -7.33
CA VAL A 176 -2.58 7.02 -6.26
C VAL A 176 -3.17 7.27 -4.87
N SER A 177 -3.84 8.41 -4.68
CA SER A 177 -4.50 8.76 -3.41
C SER A 177 -5.71 7.86 -3.15
N ILE A 178 -6.53 7.61 -4.19
CA ILE A 178 -7.69 6.71 -4.12
C ILE A 178 -7.25 5.29 -3.76
N LYS A 179 -6.23 4.76 -4.44
CA LYS A 179 -5.65 3.45 -4.14
C LYS A 179 -5.23 3.36 -2.67
N ALA A 180 -4.48 4.34 -2.18
CA ALA A 180 -4.01 4.33 -0.80
C ALA A 180 -5.16 4.43 0.21
N LEU A 181 -6.20 5.23 -0.05
CA LEU A 181 -7.38 5.29 0.81
C LEU A 181 -8.14 3.95 0.86
N LEU A 182 -8.22 3.20 -0.24
CA LEU A 182 -8.78 1.85 -0.22
C LEU A 182 -7.97 0.95 0.72
N SER A 183 -6.65 0.95 0.59
CA SER A 183 -5.78 0.14 1.45
C SER A 183 -5.85 0.55 2.92
N PHE A 184 -5.86 1.85 3.21
CA PHE A 184 -5.98 2.35 4.58
C PHE A 184 -7.35 2.02 5.17
N GLY A 185 -8.41 2.14 4.37
CA GLY A 185 -9.77 1.78 4.77
C GLY A 185 -9.90 0.31 5.14
N VAL A 186 -9.29 -0.60 4.36
CA VAL A 186 -9.22 -2.01 4.73
C VAL A 186 -8.39 -2.21 5.99
N TYR A 187 -7.15 -1.74 6.04
CA TYR A 187 -6.25 -1.97 7.18
C TYR A 187 -6.81 -1.48 8.52
N LEU A 188 -7.56 -0.36 8.49
CA LEU A 188 -8.13 0.28 9.68
C LEU A 188 -9.56 -0.18 10.00
N ASP A 189 -10.11 -1.11 9.22
CA ASP A 189 -11.54 -1.48 9.25
C ASP A 189 -12.48 -0.27 9.11
N ASP A 190 -12.07 0.77 8.39
CA ASP A 190 -12.83 2.00 8.22
C ASP A 190 -13.78 1.89 7.02
N VAL A 191 -15.03 1.52 7.32
CA VAL A 191 -16.13 1.39 6.37
C VAL A 191 -16.37 2.67 5.58
N GLN A 192 -16.26 3.85 6.20
CA GLN A 192 -16.54 5.12 5.52
C GLN A 192 -15.42 5.46 4.55
N MET A 193 -14.16 5.32 4.98
CA MET A 193 -12.99 5.56 4.15
C MET A 193 -12.96 4.63 2.93
N TYR A 194 -13.18 3.33 3.14
CA TYR A 194 -13.22 2.35 2.07
C TYR A 194 -14.32 2.65 1.05
N ASN A 195 -15.55 2.89 1.52
CA ASN A 195 -16.69 3.17 0.66
C ASN A 195 -16.54 4.50 -0.10
N TYR A 196 -15.97 5.52 0.54
CA TYR A 196 -15.65 6.79 -0.11
C TYR A 196 -14.62 6.58 -1.23
N ALA A 197 -13.53 5.85 -0.95
CA ALA A 197 -12.49 5.59 -1.93
C ALA A 197 -13.00 4.73 -3.10
N LEU A 198 -13.87 3.75 -2.83
CA LEU A 198 -14.52 2.95 -3.87
C LEU A 198 -15.43 3.80 -4.77
N TYR A 199 -16.21 4.71 -4.17
CA TYR A 199 -17.01 5.66 -4.92
C TYR A 199 -16.13 6.59 -5.77
N ALA A 200 -15.04 7.11 -5.20
CA ALA A 200 -14.12 8.02 -5.87
C ALA A 200 -13.38 7.34 -7.03
N TRP A 201 -12.99 6.08 -6.88
CA TRP A 201 -12.38 5.27 -7.95
C TRP A 201 -13.23 5.29 -9.22
N GLN A 202 -14.55 5.24 -9.09
CA GLN A 202 -15.46 5.31 -10.22
C GLN A 202 -15.79 6.76 -10.64
N ASN A 203 -16.12 7.61 -9.67
CA ASN A 203 -16.88 8.86 -9.93
C ASN A 203 -16.08 10.15 -9.69
N ASP A 204 -14.86 10.09 -9.16
CA ASP A 204 -14.08 11.31 -8.98
C ASP A 204 -13.78 11.94 -10.34
N LEU A 205 -14.18 13.21 -10.51
CA LEU A 205 -14.10 13.91 -11.80
C LEU A 205 -12.66 14.14 -12.27
N CYS A 206 -11.72 14.15 -11.32
CA CYS A 206 -10.33 14.47 -11.56
C CYS A 206 -9.45 13.23 -11.56
N ALA A 207 -9.84 12.15 -10.89
CA ALA A 207 -8.99 10.98 -10.65
C ALA A 207 -9.68 9.62 -10.88
N GLY A 208 -11.01 9.58 -10.88
CA GLY A 208 -11.78 8.38 -11.09
C GLY A 208 -11.73 7.92 -12.55
N ILE A 209 -12.16 6.68 -12.78
CA ILE A 209 -12.07 6.02 -14.07
C ILE A 209 -12.79 6.81 -15.18
N TYR A 210 -14.00 7.30 -14.92
CA TYR A 210 -14.77 8.10 -15.88
C TYR A 210 -14.18 9.49 -16.14
N GLY A 211 -13.42 10.03 -15.18
CA GLY A 211 -12.75 11.32 -15.35
C GLY A 211 -11.43 11.23 -16.12
N ASN A 212 -10.85 10.03 -16.23
CA ASN A 212 -9.47 9.89 -16.69
C ASN A 212 -9.21 8.83 -17.74
N LEU A 213 -10.13 7.92 -18.00
CA LEU A 213 -10.04 6.99 -19.12
C LEU A 213 -11.17 7.32 -20.10
N ASP A 214 -10.80 7.46 -21.37
CA ASP A 214 -11.79 7.55 -22.43
C ASP A 214 -12.55 6.22 -22.53
N PRO A 215 -13.88 6.20 -22.38
CA PRO A 215 -14.65 4.96 -22.26
C PRO A 215 -14.73 4.15 -23.57
N THR A 216 -14.33 4.73 -24.70
CA THR A 216 -14.35 4.05 -26.00
C THR A 216 -12.98 3.46 -26.35
N THR A 217 -11.91 4.16 -25.99
CA THR A 217 -10.54 3.84 -26.40
C THR A 217 -9.66 3.33 -25.27
N GLY A 218 -10.07 3.51 -24.00
CA GLY A 218 -9.26 3.28 -22.82
C GLY A 218 -8.10 4.28 -22.66
N GLN A 219 -8.07 5.34 -23.49
CA GLN A 219 -6.97 6.30 -23.46
C GLN A 219 -6.98 7.09 -22.15
N SER A 220 -5.85 7.07 -21.45
CA SER A 220 -5.67 7.85 -20.22
C SER A 220 -5.54 9.35 -20.51
N ALA A 221 -6.10 10.19 -19.64
CA ALA A 221 -5.93 11.64 -19.65
C ALA A 221 -4.45 12.07 -19.54
N GLU A 222 -3.58 11.21 -18.99
CA GLU A 222 -2.12 11.46 -18.87
C GLU A 222 -1.35 11.16 -20.16
N THR A 223 -1.98 10.58 -21.19
CA THR A 223 -1.32 10.16 -22.44
C THR A 223 -0.61 11.30 -23.15
N GLY A 224 -1.09 12.54 -22.98
CA GLY A 224 -0.48 13.74 -23.57
C GLY A 224 0.76 14.27 -22.84
N ARG A 225 1.06 13.77 -21.64
CA ARG A 225 2.15 14.26 -20.79
C ARG A 225 3.45 13.49 -21.03
N ASP A 226 3.49 12.23 -20.60
CA ASP A 226 4.57 11.28 -20.85
C ASP A 226 4.16 9.84 -20.44
N GLN A 227 5.00 8.87 -20.82
CA GLN A 227 4.74 7.45 -20.60
C GLN A 227 4.71 7.08 -19.11
N GLN A 228 5.52 7.72 -18.27
CA GLN A 228 5.64 7.35 -16.86
C GLN A 228 4.36 7.72 -16.10
N HIS A 229 3.79 8.90 -16.37
CA HIS A 229 2.54 9.31 -15.74
C HIS A 229 1.35 8.47 -16.19
N THR A 230 1.30 8.14 -17.49
CA THR A 230 0.28 7.25 -18.05
C THR A 230 0.35 5.86 -17.42
N GLN A 231 1.53 5.24 -17.41
CA GLN A 231 1.72 3.91 -16.83
C GLN A 231 1.46 3.91 -15.31
N GLY A 232 1.87 4.97 -14.62
CA GLY A 232 1.59 5.14 -13.19
C GLY A 232 0.09 5.20 -12.91
N GLY A 233 -0.66 6.04 -13.62
CA GLY A 233 -2.11 6.16 -13.45
C GLY A 233 -2.85 4.84 -13.70
N LEU A 234 -2.52 4.15 -14.80
CA LEU A 234 -3.10 2.83 -15.11
C LEU A 234 -2.74 1.78 -14.04
N GLY A 235 -1.46 1.74 -13.64
CA GLY A 235 -0.98 0.82 -12.61
C GLY A 235 -1.66 1.04 -11.26
N TRP A 236 -1.80 2.29 -10.81
CA TRP A 236 -2.45 2.59 -9.53
C TRP A 236 -3.96 2.33 -9.57
N THR A 237 -4.61 2.57 -10.71
CA THR A 237 -6.02 2.20 -10.92
C THR A 237 -6.20 0.67 -10.85
N ALA A 238 -5.28 -0.09 -11.44
CA ALA A 238 -5.27 -1.54 -11.36
C ALA A 238 -4.94 -2.06 -9.95
N GLU A 239 -4.05 -1.41 -9.20
CA GLU A 239 -3.77 -1.74 -7.80
C GLU A 239 -4.98 -1.43 -6.90
N ALA A 240 -5.73 -0.36 -7.16
CA ALA A 240 -7.00 -0.09 -6.48
C ALA A 240 -8.04 -1.19 -6.76
N ALA A 241 -8.15 -1.62 -8.03
CA ALA A 241 -8.98 -2.76 -8.42
C ALA A 241 -8.54 -4.05 -7.73
N ARG A 242 -7.24 -4.26 -7.55
CA ARG A 242 -6.68 -5.39 -6.80
C ARG A 242 -7.15 -5.39 -5.34
N VAL A 243 -7.06 -4.26 -4.64
CA VAL A 243 -7.54 -4.15 -3.25
C VAL A 243 -9.04 -4.44 -3.17
N ALA A 244 -9.83 -3.90 -4.11
CA ALA A 244 -11.26 -4.20 -4.17
C ALA A 244 -11.55 -5.70 -4.42
N GLN A 245 -10.78 -6.35 -5.30
CA GLN A 245 -10.88 -7.77 -5.59
C GLN A 245 -10.59 -8.63 -4.36
N SER A 246 -9.53 -8.32 -3.61
CA SER A 246 -9.22 -8.96 -2.32
C SER A 246 -10.36 -8.82 -1.30
N GLN A 247 -11.20 -7.80 -1.46
CA GLN A 247 -12.39 -7.56 -0.64
C GLN A 247 -13.70 -8.15 -1.22
N GLY A 248 -13.60 -8.90 -2.32
CA GLY A 248 -14.73 -9.58 -2.98
C GLY A 248 -15.46 -8.74 -4.03
N THR A 249 -14.89 -7.61 -4.48
CA THR A 249 -15.47 -6.75 -5.52
C THR A 249 -14.60 -6.77 -6.79
N ASP A 250 -15.15 -7.26 -7.89
CA ASP A 250 -14.41 -7.30 -9.17
C ASP A 250 -14.51 -5.96 -9.91
N LEU A 251 -13.47 -5.13 -9.75
CA LEU A 251 -13.33 -3.88 -10.50
C LEU A 251 -12.60 -4.04 -11.82
N TYR A 252 -11.94 -5.17 -12.09
CA TYR A 252 -11.28 -5.40 -13.37
C TYR A 252 -12.28 -5.62 -14.51
N SER A 253 -13.42 -6.21 -14.19
CA SER A 253 -14.53 -6.36 -15.14
C SER A 253 -15.56 -5.23 -15.08
N PHE A 254 -15.25 -4.14 -14.39
CA PHE A 254 -16.11 -2.97 -14.32
C PHE A 254 -16.38 -2.40 -15.73
N ASP A 255 -17.63 -2.00 -15.97
CA ASP A 255 -18.09 -1.38 -17.23
C ASP A 255 -17.64 -2.10 -18.52
N ASN A 256 -17.74 -3.43 -18.53
CA ASN A 256 -17.33 -4.31 -19.64
C ASN A 256 -15.81 -4.34 -19.90
N ASN A 257 -15.00 -4.30 -18.83
CA ASN A 257 -13.54 -4.28 -18.87
C ASN A 257 -13.00 -2.99 -19.51
N MET A 258 -13.62 -1.85 -19.17
CA MET A 258 -13.14 -0.52 -19.52
C MET A 258 -11.75 -0.24 -18.94
#